data_AF-A1RRE6-F1
#
_entry.id   AF-A1RRE6-F1
#
_cell.length_a   1.000
_cell.length_b   1.000
_cell.length_c   1.000
_cell.angle_alpha   90.00
_cell.angle_beta   90.00
_cell.angle_gamma   90.00
#
_symmetry.space_group_name_H-M   'P 1'
#
loop_
_entity.id
_entity.type
_entity.pdbx_description
1 polymer ?
#
loop_
_entity_poly.entity_id
_entity_poly.type
_entity_poly.pdbx_seq_one_letter_code
_entity_poly.pdbx_strand_id
1 'polypeptide(L)'
;MLAVPPAVIVLPLASKEQVLQTVNYVVGRLKQIGASIRHMHLDTPLYLECKVTRDVVERVDVYLATANGDFVNVLPPSEEIKEGFVEKRSYIHLVQGVAVYFKYELGAGPKLAEVVIYSVGNAYRDFKLNL
;
A
#
# COMPACT_ATOMS: atom_id res chain seq x y z
N MET A 1 16.12 -6.44 17.70
CA MET A 1 15.55 -5.22 17.09
C MET A 1 15.22 -5.55 15.64
N LEU A 2 13.94 -5.70 15.29
CA LEU A 2 13.52 -5.89 13.90
C LEU A 2 13.55 -4.52 13.22
N ALA A 3 14.64 -4.21 12.52
CA ALA A 3 14.73 -3.01 11.70
C ALA A 3 13.98 -3.24 10.39
N VAL A 4 12.65 -3.09 10.42
CA VAL A 4 11.85 -3.11 9.20
C VAL A 4 11.63 -1.65 8.78
N PRO A 5 12.15 -1.21 7.62
CA PRO A 5 11.84 0.13 7.12
C PRO A 5 10.34 0.20 6.78
N PRO A 6 9.65 1.33 7.05
CA PRO A 6 8.32 1.57 6.49
C PRO A 6 8.47 1.55 4.98
N ALA A 7 7.93 0.51 4.34
CA ALA A 7 8.10 0.30 2.93
C ALA A 7 6.98 1.04 2.21
N VAL A 8 7.32 2.16 1.58
CA VAL A 8 6.54 2.66 0.44
C VAL A 8 7.28 2.22 -0.81
N ILE A 9 6.65 1.39 -1.62
CA ILE A 9 7.22 0.92 -2.89
C ILE A 9 6.38 1.51 -4.01
N VAL A 10 7.02 2.24 -4.92
CA VAL A 10 6.36 2.76 -6.12
C VAL A 10 6.81 1.95 -7.32
N LEU A 11 5.85 1.31 -7.99
CA LEU A 11 6.05 0.48 -9.16
C LEU A 11 5.44 1.17 -10.40
N PRO A 12 6.26 1.80 -11.25
CA PRO A 12 5.81 2.25 -12.54
C PRO A 12 5.63 1.04 -13.47
N LEU A 13 4.47 0.98 -14.11
CA LEU A 13 4.09 -0.02 -15.10
C LEU A 13 3.69 0.67 -16.41
N ALA A 14 3.77 -0.07 -17.52
CA ALA A 14 3.60 0.53 -18.84
C ALA A 14 2.13 0.91 -19.13
N SER A 15 1.16 0.22 -18.54
CA SER A 15 -0.26 0.46 -18.79
C SER A 15 -1.17 0.08 -17.63
N LYS A 16 -2.43 0.51 -17.70
CA LYS A 16 -3.48 0.19 -16.71
C LYS A 16 -3.78 -1.31 -16.67
N GLU A 17 -3.70 -2.00 -17.80
CA GLU A 17 -3.90 -3.44 -17.90
C GLU A 17 -2.82 -4.19 -17.12
N GLN A 18 -1.56 -3.74 -17.22
CA GLN A 18 -0.47 -4.30 -16.42
C GLN A 18 -0.70 -4.06 -14.92
N VAL A 19 -1.12 -2.85 -14.52
CA VAL A 19 -1.50 -2.56 -13.13
C VAL A 19 -2.57 -3.55 -12.66
N LEU A 20 -3.63 -3.75 -13.46
CA LEU A 20 -4.71 -4.68 -13.12
C LEU A 20 -4.22 -6.12 -12.98
N GLN A 21 -3.40 -6.61 -13.90
CA GLN A 21 -2.85 -7.97 -13.87
C GLN A 21 -1.95 -8.18 -12.64
N THR A 22 -1.05 -7.23 -12.37
CA THR A 22 -0.13 -7.30 -11.23
C THR A 22 -0.88 -7.28 -9.91
N VAL A 23 -1.84 -6.36 -9.74
CA VAL A 23 -2.62 -6.28 -8.50
C VAL A 23 -3.47 -7.53 -8.31
N ASN A 24 -4.09 -8.07 -9.37
CA ASN A 24 -4.84 -9.33 -9.26
C ASN A 24 -3.93 -10.52 -8.90
N TYR A 25 -2.70 -10.57 -9.42
CA TYR A 25 -1.73 -11.57 -9.00
C TYR A 25 -1.42 -11.46 -7.50
N VAL A 26 -1.15 -10.26 -7.00
CA VAL A 26 -0.91 -9.99 -5.58
C VAL A 26 -2.10 -10.42 -4.73
N VAL A 27 -3.32 -10.01 -5.10
CA VAL A 27 -4.57 -10.43 -4.44
C VAL A 27 -4.68 -11.95 -4.40
N GLY A 28 -4.44 -12.63 -5.51
CA GLY A 28 -4.48 -14.09 -5.58
C GLY A 28 -3.54 -14.77 -4.59
N ARG A 29 -2.32 -14.24 -4.42
CA ARG A 29 -1.34 -14.75 -3.43
C ARG A 29 -1.77 -14.47 -1.99
N LEU A 30 -2.37 -13.30 -1.73
CA LEU A 30 -2.84 -12.94 -0.40
C LEU A 30 -4.05 -13.77 0.04
N LYS A 31 -4.94 -14.12 -0.88
CA LYS A 31 -6.03 -15.05 -0.61
C LYS A 31 -5.55 -16.45 -0.23
N GLN A 32 -4.49 -16.95 -0.89
CA GLN A 32 -3.94 -18.28 -0.60
C GLN A 32 -3.42 -18.42 0.84
N ILE A 33 -3.04 -17.31 1.47
CA ILE A 33 -2.60 -17.27 2.86
C ILE A 33 -3.70 -16.84 3.84
N GLY A 34 -4.96 -16.73 3.37
CA GLY A 34 -6.11 -16.39 4.21
C GLY A 34 -6.16 -14.93 4.68
N ALA A 35 -5.51 -14.01 3.96
CA ALA A 35 -5.53 -12.60 4.32
C ALA A 35 -6.95 -11.99 4.16
N SER A 36 -7.33 -11.11 5.08
CA SER A 36 -8.54 -10.29 4.93
C SER A 36 -8.25 -9.15 3.96
N ILE A 37 -8.91 -9.18 2.79
CA ILE A 37 -8.70 -8.21 1.71
C ILE A 37 -9.98 -7.41 1.51
N ARG A 38 -9.83 -6.09 1.44
CA ARG A 38 -10.90 -5.14 1.16
C ARG A 38 -10.46 -4.20 0.04
N HIS A 39 -11.39 -3.87 -0.85
CA HIS A 39 -11.14 -2.97 -1.97
C HIS A 39 -12.05 -1.75 -1.86
N MET A 40 -11.45 -0.58 -2.08
CA MET A 40 -12.11 0.71 -2.05
C MET A 40 -11.74 1.48 -3.31
N HIS A 41 -12.74 2.07 -3.95
CA HIS A 41 -12.52 3.07 -4.99
C HIS A 41 -12.67 4.46 -4.38
N LEU A 42 -11.77 5.37 -4.76
CA LEU A 42 -11.78 6.78 -4.33
C LEU A 42 -11.75 7.68 -5.56
N ASP A 43 -12.76 8.56 -5.68
CA ASP A 43 -12.79 9.58 -6.73
C ASP A 43 -11.86 10.77 -6.44
N THR A 44 -11.40 10.91 -5.19
CA THR A 44 -10.48 11.97 -4.74
C THR A 44 -9.08 11.43 -4.47
N PRO A 45 -8.03 12.28 -4.50
CA PRO A 45 -6.69 11.89 -4.11
C PRO A 45 -6.65 11.20 -2.73
N LEU A 46 -5.82 10.17 -2.62
CA LEU A 46 -5.58 9.43 -1.38
C LEU A 46 -4.35 9.99 -0.68
N TYR A 47 -4.51 10.38 0.58
CA TYR A 47 -3.40 10.66 1.49
C TYR A 47 -3.35 9.54 2.54
N LEU A 48 -2.24 8.80 2.59
CA LEU A 48 -2.12 7.62 3.45
C LEU A 48 -0.80 7.64 4.23
N GLU A 49 -0.91 7.50 5.55
CA GLU A 49 0.23 7.25 6.45
C GLU A 49 0.65 5.77 6.33
N CYS A 50 1.95 5.54 6.37
CA CYS A 50 2.56 4.23 6.54
C CYS A 50 3.55 4.33 7.70
N LYS A 51 3.36 3.53 8.74
CA LYS A 51 4.23 3.56 9.92
C LYS A 51 4.76 2.21 10.37
N VAL A 52 5.88 2.29 11.07
CA VAL A 52 6.45 1.20 11.84
C VAL A 52 6.53 1.65 13.29
N THR A 53 5.82 0.94 14.15
CA THR A 53 5.83 1.10 15.61
C THR A 53 6.26 -0.21 16.26
N ARG A 54 6.25 -0.25 17.60
CA ARG A 54 6.62 -1.46 18.35
C ARG A 54 5.73 -2.66 18.00
N ASP A 55 4.44 -2.42 17.78
CA ASP A 55 3.43 -3.49 17.65
C ASP A 55 2.90 -3.63 16.22
N VAL A 56 3.17 -2.66 15.35
CA VAL A 56 2.59 -2.58 14.01
C VAL A 56 3.65 -2.25 12.97
N VAL A 57 3.61 -2.96 11.84
CA VAL A 57 4.37 -2.62 10.63
C VAL A 57 3.39 -2.42 9.50
N GLU A 58 3.48 -1.27 8.83
CA GLU A 58 2.71 -0.97 7.65
C GLU A 58 3.62 -0.94 6.42
N ARG A 59 3.03 -1.27 5.27
CA ARG A 59 3.65 -1.19 3.96
C ARG A 59 2.62 -0.73 2.95
N VAL A 60 3.05 0.09 1.99
CA VAL A 60 2.21 0.53 0.88
C VAL A 60 2.93 0.28 -0.43
N ASP A 61 2.31 -0.52 -1.29
CA ASP A 61 2.76 -0.72 -2.67
C ASP A 61 1.87 0.11 -3.60
N VAL A 62 2.45 1.02 -4.36
CA VAL A 62 1.75 1.88 -5.31
C VAL A 62 2.09 1.46 -6.72
N TYR A 63 1.07 1.15 -7.52
CA TYR A 63 1.19 0.75 -8.92
C TYR A 63 0.65 1.88 -9.80
N LEU A 64 1.50 2.38 -10.70
CA LEU A 64 1.20 3.52 -11.56
C LEU A 64 1.30 3.11 -13.03
N ALA A 65 0.27 3.38 -13.82
CA ALA A 65 0.33 3.32 -15.27
C ALA A 65 0.92 4.63 -15.81
N THR A 66 2.24 4.69 -16.02
CA THR A 66 2.94 5.94 -16.35
C THR A 66 2.50 6.58 -17.66
N ALA A 67 2.03 5.76 -18.62
CA ALA A 67 1.48 6.24 -19.89
C ALA A 67 0.15 7.03 -19.74
N ASN A 68 -0.56 6.88 -18.62
CA ASN A 68 -1.91 7.41 -18.42
C ASN A 68 -1.97 8.63 -17.49
N GLY A 69 -0.81 9.23 -17.16
CA GLY A 69 -0.73 10.38 -16.27
C GLY A 69 -0.96 10.04 -14.79
N ASP A 70 -0.79 8.77 -14.40
CA ASP A 70 -0.78 8.36 -13.01
C ASP A 70 0.30 9.09 -12.22
N PHE A 71 0.00 9.44 -10.97
CA PHE A 71 0.90 10.24 -10.17
C PHE A 71 0.77 9.92 -8.68
N VAL A 72 1.93 9.70 -8.06
CA VAL A 72 2.09 9.64 -6.60
C VAL A 72 3.24 10.54 -6.17
N ASN A 73 3.06 11.20 -5.04
CA ASN A 73 4.15 11.80 -4.30
C ASN A 73 4.39 11.02 -3.00
N VAL A 74 5.64 10.76 -2.67
CA VAL A 74 6.03 10.12 -1.41
C VAL A 74 6.80 11.14 -0.58
N LEU A 75 6.29 11.47 0.60
CA LEU A 75 6.98 12.38 1.50
C LEU A 75 8.21 11.70 2.10
N PRO A 76 9.30 12.44 2.37
CA PRO A 76 10.47 11.89 3.04
C PRO A 76 10.08 11.19 4.35
N PRO A 77 10.65 10.00 4.64
CA PRO A 77 10.39 9.31 5.88
C PRO A 77 10.86 10.15 7.06
N SER A 78 10.10 10.11 8.15
CA SER A 78 10.45 10.68 9.44
C SER A 78 10.70 9.56 10.45
N GLU A 79 11.66 9.77 11.34
CA GLU A 79 11.99 8.83 12.40
C GLU A 79 11.93 9.53 13.75
N GLU A 80 11.41 8.85 14.76
CA GLU A 80 11.29 9.36 16.13
C GLU A 80 11.62 8.23 17.11
N ILE A 81 12.40 8.53 18.15
CA ILE A 81 12.71 7.55 19.20
C ILE A 81 11.65 7.69 20.30
N LYS A 82 10.87 6.62 20.52
CA LYS A 82 9.90 6.52 21.62
C LYS A 82 10.18 5.29 22.45
N GLU A 83 10.37 5.48 23.76
CA GLU A 83 10.59 4.38 24.72
C GLU A 83 11.67 3.38 24.28
N GLY A 84 12.76 3.86 23.67
CA GLY A 84 13.85 3.00 23.18
C GLY A 84 13.56 2.24 21.88
N PHE A 85 12.43 2.52 21.21
CA PHE A 85 12.11 2.02 19.87
C PHE A 85 12.17 3.16 18.84
N VAL A 86 12.69 2.87 17.65
CA VAL A 86 12.71 3.83 16.53
C VAL A 86 11.41 3.67 15.74
N GLU A 87 10.45 4.55 16.01
CA GLU A 87 9.26 4.67 15.16
C GLU A 87 9.64 5.33 13.85
N LYS A 88 9.05 4.86 12.76
CA LYS A 88 9.26 5.44 11.42
C LYS A 88 7.91 5.69 10.76
N ARG A 89 7.78 6.81 10.06
CA ARG A 89 6.55 7.21 9.37
C ARG A 89 6.87 7.77 8.00
N SER A 90 6.08 7.37 7.02
CA SER A 90 6.09 7.88 5.66
C SER A 90 4.68 8.21 5.25
N TYR A 91 4.52 9.12 4.30
CA TYR A 91 3.21 9.48 3.77
C TYR A 91 3.23 9.37 2.26
N ILE A 92 2.13 8.88 1.70
CA ILE A 92 1.88 8.95 0.26
C ILE A 92 0.72 9.89 -0.04
N HIS A 93 0.84 10.58 -1.16
CA HIS A 93 -0.23 11.33 -1.79
C HIS A 93 -0.42 10.79 -3.20
N LEU A 94 -1.40 9.92 -3.37
CA LEU A 94 -1.75 9.27 -4.64
C LEU A 94 -2.90 10.04 -5.29
N VAL A 95 -2.63 10.67 -6.43
CA VAL A 95 -3.65 11.42 -7.19
C VAL A 95 -4.42 10.49 -8.11
N GLN A 96 -3.72 9.57 -8.77
CA GLN A 96 -4.31 8.57 -9.65
C GLN A 96 -3.40 7.33 -9.71
N GLY A 97 -4.00 6.14 -9.63
CA GLY A 97 -3.29 4.86 -9.63
C GLY A 97 -3.93 3.84 -8.69
N VAL A 98 -3.19 2.80 -8.32
CA VAL A 98 -3.64 1.80 -7.34
C VAL A 98 -2.64 1.66 -6.20
N ALA A 99 -3.10 1.78 -4.97
CA ALA A 99 -2.29 1.49 -3.78
C ALA A 99 -2.78 0.22 -3.09
N VAL A 100 -1.85 -0.63 -2.66
CA VAL A 100 -2.10 -1.79 -1.81
C VAL A 100 -1.44 -1.54 -0.47
N TYR A 101 -2.27 -1.31 0.54
CA TYR A 101 -1.87 -1.13 1.92
C TYR A 101 -1.88 -2.47 2.64
N PHE A 102 -0.79 -2.75 3.36
CA PHE A 102 -0.60 -3.92 4.19
C PHE A 102 -0.39 -3.46 5.63
N LYS A 103 -1.11 -4.08 6.56
CA LYS A 103 -0.89 -3.92 8.00
C LYS A 103 -0.50 -5.24 8.62
N TYR A 104 0.64 -5.27 9.26
CA TYR A 104 1.13 -6.39 10.05
C TYR A 104 1.07 -6.06 11.53
N GLU A 105 0.59 -7.01 12.32
CA GLU A 105 0.67 -6.98 13.78
C GLU A 105 1.87 -7.83 14.22
N LEU A 106 2.68 -7.32 15.13
CA LEU A 106 3.93 -7.95 15.56
C LEU A 106 3.82 -8.77 16.85
N GLY A 107 2.74 -8.61 17.62
CA GLY A 107 2.56 -9.12 19.00
C GLY A 107 3.25 -10.45 19.34
N ALA A 108 2.57 -11.58 19.15
CA ALA A 108 3.14 -12.92 19.40
C ALA A 108 4.01 -13.44 18.23
N GLY A 109 4.16 -12.65 17.17
CA GLY A 109 4.81 -13.00 15.92
C GLY A 109 4.20 -12.20 14.76
N PRO A 110 4.96 -11.97 13.65
CA PRO A 110 4.46 -11.18 12.53
C PRO A 110 3.25 -11.85 11.86
N LYS A 111 2.11 -11.16 11.86
CA LYS A 111 0.88 -11.61 11.20
C LYS A 111 0.33 -10.51 10.32
N LEU A 112 -0.02 -10.85 9.07
CA LEU A 112 -0.76 -9.94 8.20
C LEU A 112 -2.19 -9.80 8.72
N ALA A 113 -2.52 -8.62 9.24
CA ALA A 113 -3.79 -8.33 9.89
C ALA A 113 -4.83 -7.76 8.91
N GLU A 114 -4.40 -6.89 8.00
CA GLU A 114 -5.29 -6.22 7.05
C GLU A 114 -4.59 -5.96 5.72
N VAL A 115 -5.33 -6.12 4.62
CA VAL A 115 -4.96 -5.62 3.31
C VAL A 115 -6.09 -4.74 2.78
N VAL A 116 -5.77 -3.49 2.43
CA VAL A 116 -6.69 -2.58 1.77
C VAL A 116 -6.14 -2.21 0.40
N ILE A 117 -6.96 -2.38 -0.63
CA ILE A 117 -6.61 -1.97 -1.99
C ILE A 117 -7.41 -0.71 -2.30
N TYR A 118 -6.72 0.33 -2.70
CA TYR A 118 -7.30 1.60 -3.10
C TYR A 118 -7.11 1.79 -4.60
N SER A 119 -8.19 1.80 -5.37
CA SER A 119 -8.17 2.31 -6.74
C SER A 119 -8.53 3.79 -6.71
N VAL A 120 -7.64 4.66 -7.19
CA VAL A 120 -7.75 6.11 -7.01
C VAL A 120 -7.84 6.82 -8.36
N GLY A 121 -8.78 7.75 -8.46
CA GLY A 121 -8.98 8.62 -9.61
C GLY A 121 -9.90 8.02 -10.68
N ASN A 122 -10.47 8.91 -11.51
CA ASN A 122 -11.50 8.56 -12.49
C ASN A 122 -11.05 7.48 -13.49
N ALA A 123 -9.77 7.47 -13.86
CA ALA A 123 -9.21 6.45 -14.75
C ALA A 123 -9.36 5.03 -14.19
N TYR A 124 -9.53 4.86 -12.88
CA TYR A 124 -9.63 3.58 -12.18
C TYR A 124 -11.04 3.26 -11.66
N ARG A 125 -12.07 4.00 -12.10
CA ARG A 125 -13.46 3.76 -11.67
C ARG A 125 -13.97 2.35 -11.98
N ASP A 126 -13.62 1.83 -13.15
CA ASP A 126 -13.98 0.47 -13.58
C ASP A 126 -12.95 -0.58 -13.15
N PHE A 127 -12.01 -0.23 -12.26
CA PHE A 127 -11.00 -1.16 -11.79
C PHE A 127 -11.65 -2.23 -10.91
N LYS A 128 -11.79 -3.44 -11.45
CA LYS A 128 -12.42 -4.57 -10.77
C LYS A 128 -11.37 -5.63 -10.41
N LEU A 129 -11.32 -5.97 -9.14
CA LEU A 129 -10.47 -7.03 -8.63
C LEU A 129 -11.24 -8.35 -8.64
N ASN A 130 -10.52 -9.43 -8.88
CA ASN A 130 -11.01 -10.79 -8.67
C ASN A 130 -10.91 -11.11 -7.17
N LEU A 131 -11.79 -10.49 -6.37
CA LEU A 131 -11.94 -10.75 -4.92
C LEU A 131 -12.75 -12.00 -4.60
#